data_AF-A0A971AVN0-F1
#
_entry.id   AF-A0A971AVN0-F1
#
_cell.length_a   1.000
_cell.length_b   1.000
_cell.length_c   1.000
_cell.angle_alpha   90.00
_cell.angle_beta   90.00
_cell.angle_gamma   90.00
#
_symmetry.space_group_name_H-M   'P 1'
#
loop_
_entity.id
_entity.type
_entity.pdbx_description
1 polymer ?
#
loop_
_entity_poly.entity_id
_entity_poly.type
_entity_poly.pdbx_seq_one_letter_code
_entity_poly.pdbx_strand_id
1 'polypeptide(L)'
;MKKGMIGVIMMMYVRKVEELGAYAVLQKLSELGIHCVEISQIPMTPENVAAMKKACADFDIKVAACSAALEPMGQGRGGDALSTDFDKIVADCKALDCNFLRIGMLPMT
;
A
#
# COMPACT_ATOMS: atom_id res chain seq x y z
N MET A 1 12.21 -9.55 -18.03
CA MET A 1 11.67 -8.20 -18.32
C MET A 1 12.75 -7.37 -18.99
N LYS A 2 12.48 -6.74 -20.15
CA LYS A 2 13.48 -5.98 -20.94
C LYS A 2 13.41 -4.45 -20.77
N LYS A 3 12.47 -3.93 -19.98
CA LYS A 3 12.31 -2.51 -19.64
C LYS A 3 12.20 -2.36 -18.13
N GLY A 4 12.71 -1.26 -17.57
CA GLY A 4 12.60 -0.95 -16.15
C GLY A 4 11.14 -0.71 -15.74
N MET A 5 10.78 -1.07 -14.51
CA MET A 5 9.47 -0.78 -13.94
C MET A 5 9.50 0.56 -13.22
N ILE A 6 8.52 1.41 -13.49
CA ILE A 6 8.31 2.67 -12.78
C ILE A 6 7.18 2.43 -11.79
N GLY A 7 7.45 2.71 -10.51
CA GLY A 7 6.47 2.60 -9.44
C GLY A 7 6.04 3.96 -8.90
N VAL A 8 4.82 4.04 -8.37
CA VAL A 8 4.32 5.24 -7.68
C VAL A 8 4.07 4.95 -6.20
N ILE A 9 4.18 6.00 -5.39
CA ILE A 9 3.93 5.94 -3.94
C ILE A 9 2.47 6.31 -3.67
N MET A 10 1.72 5.42 -3.02
CA MET A 10 0.26 5.56 -2.89
C MET A 10 -0.18 6.69 -1.96
N MET A 11 0.69 7.23 -1.10
CA MET A 11 0.32 8.35 -0.22
C MET A 11 -0.11 9.61 -1.01
N MET A 12 0.32 9.73 -2.27
CA MET A 12 -0.12 10.81 -3.16
C MET A 12 -1.59 10.70 -3.58
N TYR A 13 -2.22 9.54 -3.37
CA TYR A 13 -3.57 9.22 -3.83
C TYR A 13 -4.55 8.92 -2.70
N VAL A 14 -4.20 9.18 -1.43
CA VAL A 14 -5.07 8.89 -0.26
C VAL A 14 -6.48 9.45 -0.45
N ARG A 15 -6.60 10.72 -0.81
CA ARG A 15 -7.90 11.37 -1.07
C ARG A 15 -8.67 10.74 -2.23
N LYS A 16 -7.98 10.22 -3.24
CA LYS A 16 -8.61 9.52 -4.36
C LYS A 16 -9.07 8.12 -3.97
N VAL A 17 -8.36 7.45 -3.06
CA VAL A 17 -8.81 6.18 -2.50
C VAL A 17 -10.04 6.40 -1.60
N GLU A 18 -10.10 7.48 -0.83
CA GLU A 18 -11.30 7.87 -0.08
C GLU A 18 -12.50 8.18 -0.99
N GLU A 19 -12.26 8.86 -2.13
CA GLU A 19 -13.32 9.25 -3.07
C GLU A 19 -13.82 8.11 -3.95
N LEU A 20 -12.91 7.26 -4.44
CA LEU A 20 -13.20 6.28 -5.51
C LEU A 20 -13.06 4.82 -5.05
N GLY A 21 -12.43 4.58 -3.91
CA GLY A 21 -12.02 3.25 -3.46
C GLY A 21 -10.69 2.78 -4.09
N ALA A 22 -9.99 1.89 -3.39
CA ALA A 22 -8.65 1.44 -3.79
C ALA A 22 -8.63 0.73 -5.16
N TYR A 23 -9.66 -0.06 -5.46
CA TYR A 23 -9.76 -0.77 -6.74
C TYR A 23 -9.80 0.19 -7.94
N ALA A 24 -10.68 1.19 -7.90
CA ALA A 24 -10.85 2.14 -8.99
C ALA A 24 -9.62 3.03 -9.19
N VAL A 25 -8.91 3.38 -8.11
CA VAL A 25 -7.63 4.12 -8.21
C VAL A 25 -6.57 3.27 -8.90
N LEU A 26 -6.41 2.00 -8.50
CA LEU A 26 -5.45 1.09 -9.10
C LEU A 26 -5.78 0.80 -10.58
N GLN A 27 -7.07 0.67 -10.93
CA GLN A 27 -7.50 0.60 -12.32
C GLN A 27 -7.05 1.82 -13.13
N LYS A 28 -7.23 3.04 -12.60
CA LYS A 28 -6.79 4.26 -13.30
C LYS A 28 -5.28 4.32 -13.44
N LEU A 29 -4.52 3.81 -12.48
CA LEU A 29 -3.06 3.74 -12.58
C LEU A 29 -2.62 2.78 -13.69
N SER A 30 -3.27 1.62 -13.83
CA SER A 30 -2.95 0.68 -14.92
C SER A 30 -3.34 1.24 -16.30
N GLU A 31 -4.45 1.96 -16.40
CA GLU A 31 -4.84 2.70 -17.63
C GLU A 31 -3.78 3.75 -18.05
N LEU A 32 -3.00 4.28 -17.10
CA LEU A 32 -1.88 5.19 -17.33
C LEU A 32 -0.55 4.47 -17.59
N GLY A 33 -0.53 3.13 -17.62
CA GLY A 33 0.66 2.31 -17.81
C GLY A 33 1.51 2.13 -16.54
N ILE A 34 0.96 2.41 -15.37
CA ILE A 34 1.62 2.21 -14.07
C ILE A 34 1.19 0.86 -13.49
N HIS A 35 2.12 -0.09 -13.49
CA HIS A 35 1.89 -1.48 -13.03
C HIS A 35 2.69 -1.82 -11.77
N CYS A 36 3.13 -0.81 -11.01
CA CYS A 36 3.93 -0.99 -9.81
C CYS A 36 3.58 0.10 -8.79
N VAL A 37 3.30 -0.29 -7.54
CA VAL A 37 2.90 0.63 -6.47
C VAL A 37 3.58 0.31 -5.15
N GLU A 38 3.80 1.35 -4.34
CA GLU A 38 4.14 1.23 -2.92
C GLU A 38 2.92 1.65 -2.09
N ILE A 39 2.40 0.76 -1.24
CA ILE A 39 1.19 1.02 -0.43
C ILE A 39 1.56 1.77 0.85
N SER A 40 1.32 3.09 0.85
CA SER A 40 1.62 3.97 1.98
C SER A 40 0.43 4.86 2.33
N GLN A 41 0.17 5.02 3.63
CA GLN A 41 -0.88 5.90 4.18
C GLN A 41 -2.32 5.60 3.70
N ILE A 42 -2.51 4.46 3.03
CA ILE A 42 -3.85 3.92 2.76
C ILE A 42 -4.26 3.09 3.97
N PRO A 43 -5.45 3.32 4.55
CA PRO A 43 -5.94 2.47 5.64
C PRO A 43 -5.99 1.00 5.21
N MET A 44 -5.26 0.14 5.92
CA MET A 44 -5.18 -1.30 5.66
C MET A 44 -6.39 -2.02 6.27
N THR A 45 -7.60 -1.57 5.94
CA THR A 45 -8.85 -2.24 6.35
C THR A 45 -9.07 -3.48 5.48
N PRO A 46 -9.84 -4.48 5.95
CA PRO A 46 -10.16 -5.67 5.16
C PRO A 46 -10.75 -5.36 3.79
N GLU A 47 -11.59 -4.33 3.69
CA GLU A 47 -12.21 -3.87 2.45
C GLU A 47 -11.18 -3.33 1.48
N ASN A 48 -10.27 -2.47 1.94
CA ASN A 48 -9.21 -1.92 1.12
C ASN A 48 -8.21 -3.00 0.68
N VAL A 49 -7.82 -3.92 1.57
CA VAL A 49 -6.93 -5.03 1.23
C VAL A 49 -7.56 -5.94 0.19
N ALA A 50 -8.83 -6.30 0.33
CA ALA A 50 -9.55 -7.10 -0.65
C ALA A 50 -9.66 -6.38 -2.02
N ALA A 51 -9.98 -5.09 -2.00
CA ALA A 51 -10.07 -4.27 -3.21
C ALA A 51 -8.71 -4.15 -3.92
N MET A 52 -7.63 -3.89 -3.18
CA MET A 52 -6.27 -3.82 -3.72
C MET A 52 -5.83 -5.17 -4.29
N LYS A 53 -6.04 -6.27 -3.55
CA LYS A 53 -5.72 -7.62 -4.02
C LYS A 53 -6.42 -7.94 -5.33
N LYS A 54 -7.72 -7.62 -5.43
CA LYS A 54 -8.49 -7.83 -6.66
C LYS A 54 -7.93 -7.00 -7.82
N ALA A 55 -7.66 -5.72 -7.61
CA ALA A 55 -7.09 -4.85 -8.65
C ALA A 55 -5.69 -5.30 -9.09
N CYS A 56 -4.84 -5.79 -8.18
CA CYS A 56 -3.54 -6.34 -8.53
C CYS A 56 -3.67 -7.54 -9.48
N ALA A 57 -4.62 -8.45 -9.19
CA ALA A 57 -4.88 -9.60 -10.04
C ALA A 57 -5.48 -9.22 -11.40
N ASP A 58 -6.42 -8.27 -11.44
CA ASP A 58 -7.12 -7.91 -12.67
C ASP A 58 -6.29 -7.06 -13.63
N PHE A 59 -5.37 -6.24 -13.10
CA PHE A 59 -4.65 -5.23 -13.86
C PHE A 59 -3.13 -5.47 -13.94
N ASP A 60 -2.66 -6.63 -13.47
CA ASP A 60 -1.24 -6.99 -13.42
C ASP A 60 -0.40 -5.91 -12.72
N ILE A 61 -0.85 -5.49 -11.53
CA ILE A 61 -0.15 -4.48 -10.72
C ILE A 61 0.66 -5.19 -9.65
N LYS A 62 1.95 -4.89 -9.58
CA LYS A 62 2.84 -5.34 -8.52
C LYS A 62 2.81 -4.39 -7.33
N VAL A 63 2.59 -4.92 -6.13
CA VAL A 63 2.92 -4.21 -4.89
C VAL A 63 4.41 -4.39 -4.60
N ALA A 64 5.19 -3.32 -4.75
CA ALA A 64 6.64 -3.36 -4.54
C ALA A 64 7.02 -3.34 -3.06
N ALA A 65 6.25 -2.61 -2.26
CA ALA A 65 6.38 -2.54 -0.81
C ALA A 65 5.06 -2.08 -0.19
N CYS A 66 4.82 -2.46 1.06
CA CYS A 66 3.87 -1.79 1.94
C CYS A 66 4.66 -0.90 2.90
N SER A 67 4.03 0.12 3.48
CA SER A 67 4.64 0.98 4.49
C SER A 67 3.94 0.87 5.83
N ALA A 68 4.73 0.81 6.90
CA ALA A 68 4.26 0.88 8.28
C ALA A 68 5.13 1.83 9.11
N ALA A 69 4.58 2.29 10.23
CA ALA A 69 5.38 2.98 11.25
C ALA A 69 6.11 1.95 12.14
N LEU A 70 7.18 2.37 12.81
CA LEU A 70 7.79 1.52 13.83
C LEU A 70 6.92 1.48 15.09
N GLU A 71 6.47 2.65 15.53
CA GLU A 71 5.60 2.87 16.68
C GLU A 71 4.34 3.64 16.26
N PRO A 72 3.24 3.59 17.04
CA PRO A 72 2.04 4.36 16.76
C PRO A 72 2.35 5.85 16.62
N MET A 73 2.08 6.39 15.44
CA MET A 73 2.18 7.82 15.19
C MET A 73 0.97 8.50 15.84
N GLY A 74 1.18 9.63 16.53
CA GLY A 74 0.15 10.31 17.32
C GLY A 74 -1.16 10.62 16.59
N GLN A 75 -2.17 11.05 17.36
CA GLN A 75 -3.57 11.21 16.90
C GLN A 75 -3.67 11.95 15.55
N GLY A 76 -4.19 11.26 14.52
CA GLY A 76 -4.46 11.81 13.19
C GLY A 76 -3.49 11.39 12.08
N ARG A 77 -2.37 10.72 12.40
CA ARG A 77 -1.49 10.07 11.41
C ARG A 77 -1.66 8.56 11.51
N GLY A 78 -2.84 8.09 11.13
CA GLY A 78 -3.22 6.67 11.22
C GLY A 78 -2.39 5.76 10.31
N GLY A 79 -2.33 4.48 10.68
CA GLY A 79 -1.62 3.41 9.99
C GLY A 79 -1.21 2.32 10.97
N ASP A 80 -0.90 1.13 10.46
CA ASP A 80 -0.38 0.04 11.29
C ASP A 80 1.04 0.37 11.79
N ALA A 81 1.38 -0.06 13.01
CA ALA A 81 2.71 0.08 13.58
C ALA A 81 3.32 -1.29 13.91
N LEU A 82 4.61 -1.47 13.61
CA LEU A 82 5.31 -2.73 13.86
C LEU A 82 5.27 -3.17 15.33
N SER A 83 5.35 -2.23 16.27
CA SER A 83 5.32 -2.51 17.70
C SER A 83 3.99 -3.07 18.21
N THR A 84 2.89 -2.85 17.50
CA THR A 84 1.52 -3.19 17.95
C THR A 84 0.79 -4.14 17.00
N ASP A 85 1.10 -4.10 15.70
CA ASP A 85 0.29 -4.69 14.63
C ASP A 85 1.10 -5.65 13.74
N PHE A 86 2.22 -6.20 14.22
CA PHE A 86 3.15 -7.02 13.44
C PHE A 86 2.45 -8.14 12.63
N ASP A 87 1.63 -8.96 13.28
CA ASP A 87 0.97 -10.09 12.62
C ASP A 87 -0.03 -9.63 11.54
N LYS A 88 -0.73 -8.52 11.81
CA LYS A 88 -1.65 -7.91 10.84
C LYS A 88 -0.87 -7.40 9.62
N ILE A 89 0.22 -6.68 9.83
CA ILE A 89 1.10 -6.18 8.75
C ILE A 89 1.62 -7.34 7.90
N VAL A 90 2.07 -8.42 8.53
CA VAL A 90 2.53 -9.63 7.82
C VAL A 90 1.40 -10.27 7.01
N ALA A 91 0.20 -10.37 7.59
CA ALA A 91 -0.96 -10.92 6.89
C ALA A 91 -1.35 -10.06 5.67
N ASP A 92 -1.36 -8.74 5.81
CA ASP A 92 -1.69 -7.80 4.75
C ASP A 92 -0.64 -7.83 3.62
N CYS A 93 0.65 -7.86 3.97
CA CYS A 93 1.73 -8.01 3.00
C CYS A 93 1.57 -9.32 2.19
N LYS A 94 1.29 -10.43 2.86
CA LYS A 94 1.04 -11.73 2.20
C LYS A 94 -0.22 -11.70 1.32
N ALA A 95 -1.28 -11.04 1.77
CA ALA A 95 -2.52 -10.91 1.01
C ALA A 95 -2.31 -10.16 -0.31
N LEU A 96 -1.36 -9.23 -0.34
CA LEU A 96 -0.99 -8.41 -1.49
C LEU A 96 0.25 -8.92 -2.27
N ASP A 97 0.73 -10.14 -1.98
CA ASP A 97 1.94 -10.73 -2.57
C ASP A 97 3.17 -9.80 -2.48
N CYS A 98 3.32 -9.15 -1.33
CA CYS A 98 4.36 -8.18 -1.06
C CYS A 98 5.39 -8.72 -0.06
N ASN A 99 6.67 -8.68 -0.44
CA ASN A 99 7.77 -9.23 0.36
C ASN A 99 8.57 -8.16 1.11
N PHE A 100 8.30 -6.89 0.85
CA PHE A 100 9.05 -5.78 1.42
C PHE A 100 8.12 -4.87 2.22
N LEU A 101 8.57 -4.53 3.42
CA LEU A 101 7.94 -3.51 4.26
C LEU A 101 8.91 -2.35 4.39
N ARG A 102 8.46 -1.15 4.02
CA ARG A 102 9.21 0.09 4.20
C ARG A 102 8.84 0.71 5.54
N ILE A 103 9.84 0.99 6.36
CA ILE A 103 9.68 1.79 7.57
C ILE A 103 9.95 3.24 7.18
N GLY A 104 8.91 4.08 7.21
CA GLY A 104 8.96 5.40 6.59
C GLY A 104 9.86 6.41 7.30
N MET A 105 10.05 6.25 8.61
CA MET A 105 10.93 7.07 9.42
C MET A 105 11.38 6.24 10.62
N LEU A 106 12.69 6.18 10.86
CA LEU A 106 13.21 5.63 12.11
C LEU A 106 12.97 6.64 13.25
N PRO A 107 12.79 6.18 14.51
CA PRO A 107 12.76 7.07 15.65
C PRO A 107 14.02 7.94 15.67
N MET A 108 13.85 9.23 16.00
CA MET A 108 14.95 10.20 16.07
C MET A 108 15.56 10.27 17.48
N THR A 109 15.21 9.33 18.36
CA THR A 109 15.59 9.26 19.77
C THR A 109 15.92 7.84 20.17
#